data_AF-A0A2K5X590-F1
#
_entry.id   AF-A0A2K5X590-F1
#
_cell.length_a   1.000
_cell.length_b   1.000
_cell.length_c   1.000
_cell.angle_alpha   90.00
_cell.angle_beta   90.00
_cell.angle_gamma   90.00
#
_symmetry.space_group_name_H-M   'P 1'
#
loop_
_entity.id
_entity.type
_entity.pdbx_description
1 polymer ?
#
loop_
_entity_poly.entity_id
_entity_poly.type
_entity_poly.pdbx_seq_one_letter_code
_entity_poly.pdbx_strand_id
1 'polypeptide(L)' 'MLQLPPPPPPSPQSQEIPELEIDVDELLDMESDDARAARVKELLVDCYKPTEAFISGLLDKIRGMQKLSTPQKK' A
#
# COMPACT_ATOMS: atom_id res chain seq x y z
N MET A 1 0.59 -49.00 6.26
CA MET A 1 1.27 -47.69 6.36
C MET A 1 0.52 -46.76 5.45
N LEU A 2 -0.25 -45.81 5.99
CA LEU A 2 -1.03 -44.87 5.17
C LEU A 2 -0.04 -43.86 4.57
N GLN A 3 0.20 -43.97 3.26
CA GLN A 3 0.98 -42.99 2.51
C GLN A 3 0.20 -41.67 2.52
N LEU A 4 0.70 -40.67 3.25
CA LEU A 4 0.15 -39.32 3.21
C LEU A 4 0.33 -38.77 1.79
N PRO A 5 -0.69 -38.13 1.18
CA PRO A 5 -0.53 -37.49 -0.12
C PRO A 5 0.54 -36.40 -0.06
N PRO A 6 1.29 -36.16 -1.16
CA PRO A 6 2.28 -35.10 -1.22
C PRO A 6 1.61 -33.73 -1.00
N PRO A 7 2.28 -32.79 -0.31
CA PRO A 7 1.75 -31.44 -0.16
C PRO A 7 1.58 -30.79 -1.55
N PRO A 8 0.55 -29.95 -1.74
CA PRO A 8 0.38 -29.21 -2.99
C PRO A 8 1.63 -28.34 -3.24
N PRO A 9 2.03 -28.13 -4.51
CA PRO A 9 3.10 -27.20 -4.84
C PRO A 9 2.73 -25.80 -4.32
N PRO A 10 3.71 -25.00 -3.86
CA PRO A 10 3.43 -23.63 -3.44
C PRO A 10 2.82 -22.88 -4.64
N SER A 11 1.61 -22.37 -4.45
CA SER A 11 0.92 -21.55 -5.45
C SER A 11 1.80 -20.34 -5.77
N PRO A 12 2.09 -20.03 -7.05
CA PRO A 12 2.88 -18.85 -7.44
C PRO A 12 2.21 -17.50 -7.14
N GLN A 13 1.09 -17.49 -6.39
CA GLN A 13 0.40 -16.25 -6.02
C GLN A 13 1.01 -15.55 -4.80
N SER A 14 1.87 -16.24 -4.05
CA SER A 14 2.72 -15.67 -3.02
C SER A 14 4.12 -15.41 -3.56
N GLN A 15 4.23 -14.84 -4.75
CA GLN A 15 5.45 -14.12 -5.13
C GLN A 15 5.49 -12.87 -4.24
N GLU A 16 6.19 -13.03 -3.13
CA GLU A 16 6.74 -12.03 -2.21
C GLU A 16 6.27 -10.60 -2.52
N ILE A 17 5.15 -10.18 -1.93
CA ILE A 17 4.94 -8.75 -1.75
C ILE A 17 5.98 -8.40 -0.68
N PRO A 18 7.05 -7.64 -1.02
CA PRO A 18 8.00 -7.23 -0.01
C PRO A 18 7.26 -6.49 1.11
N GLU A 19 7.69 -6.66 2.36
CA GLU A 19 7.22 -5.85 3.48
C GLU A 19 7.64 -4.40 3.23
N LEU A 20 6.78 -3.66 2.55
CA LEU A 20 7.02 -2.28 2.15
C LEU A 20 6.32 -1.36 3.15
N GLU A 21 7.12 -0.60 3.88
CA GLU A 21 6.64 0.43 4.79
C GLU A 21 6.34 1.70 4.00
N ILE A 22 5.11 2.19 4.13
CA ILE A 22 4.68 3.46 3.55
C ILE A 22 4.43 4.42 4.69
N ASP A 23 5.25 5.47 4.79
CA ASP A 23 5.10 6.52 5.78
C ASP A 23 3.87 7.39 5.49
N VAL A 24 2.83 7.21 6.30
CA VAL A 24 1.58 7.98 6.19
C VAL A 24 1.79 9.43 6.59
N ASP A 25 2.64 9.71 7.60
CA ASP A 25 2.97 11.07 8.02
C ASP A 25 3.74 11.84 6.93
N GLU A 26 4.69 11.19 6.23
CA GLU A 26 5.38 11.81 5.09
C GLU A 26 4.39 12.16 3.98
N LEU A 27 3.48 11.24 3.64
CA LEU A 27 2.46 11.50 2.63
C LEU A 27 1.47 12.60 3.07
N LEU A 28 1.15 12.71 4.35
CA LEU A 28 0.28 13.77 4.89
C LEU A 28 0.92 15.15 4.79
N ASP A 29 2.25 15.26 4.88
CA ASP A 29 2.99 16.53 4.78
C ASP A 29 3.09 17.04 3.33
N MET A 30 2.97 16.14 2.34
CA MET A 30 3.00 16.52 0.92
C MET A 30 1.80 17.40 0.52
N GLU A 31 2.06 18.37 -0.36
CA GLU A 31 1.10 19.40 -0.77
C GLU A 31 0.09 18.94 -1.84
N SER A 32 0.32 17.80 -2.50
CA SER A 32 -0.52 17.37 -3.64
C SER A 32 -0.64 15.86 -3.76
N ASP A 33 -1.79 15.40 -4.24
CA ASP A 33 -2.06 13.98 -4.47
C ASP A 33 -1.13 13.38 -5.54
N ASP A 34 -0.71 14.15 -6.54
CA ASP A 34 0.26 13.72 -7.54
C ASP A 34 1.63 13.39 -6.92
N ALA A 35 2.11 14.23 -5.99
CA ALA A 35 3.36 14.00 -5.29
C ALA A 35 3.29 12.75 -4.40
N ARG A 36 2.17 12.58 -3.69
CA ARG A 36 1.88 11.38 -2.89
C ARG A 36 1.81 10.13 -3.75
N ALA A 37 1.11 10.20 -4.88
CA ALA A 37 0.98 9.11 -5.83
C ALA A 37 2.33 8.68 -6.38
N ALA A 38 3.18 9.64 -6.75
CA ALA A 38 4.54 9.38 -7.21
C ALA A 38 5.35 8.67 -6.12
N ARG A 39 5.30 9.14 -4.87
CA ARG A 39 6.01 8.52 -3.76
C ARG A 39 5.60 7.07 -3.51
N VAL A 40 4.29 6.81 -3.53
CA VAL A 40 3.73 5.45 -3.35
C VAL A 40 4.06 4.57 -4.55
N LYS A 41 4.09 5.10 -5.78
CA LYS A 41 4.52 4.37 -6.98
C LYS A 41 5.97 3.95 -6.92
N GLU A 42 6.86 4.83 -6.46
CA GLU A 42 8.28 4.52 -6.28
C GLU A 42 8.48 3.41 -5.25
N LEU A 43 7.74 3.45 -4.14
CA LEU A 43 7.76 2.39 -3.13
C LEU A 43 7.24 1.05 -3.71
N LEU A 44 6.22 1.11 -4.57
CA LEU A 44 5.59 -0.04 -5.20
C LEU A 44 6.25 -0.48 -6.52
N VAL A 45 7.41 0.08 -6.91
CA VAL A 45 8.05 -0.21 -8.20
C VAL A 45 8.46 -1.68 -8.32
N ASP A 46 8.82 -2.31 -7.19
CA ASP A 46 9.16 -3.73 -7.10
C ASP A 46 7.92 -4.64 -6.95
N CYS A 47 6.72 -4.07 -6.80
CA CYS A 47 5.48 -4.84 -6.73
C CYS A 47 4.97 -5.18 -8.14
N TYR A 48 5.05 -6.45 -8.52
CA TYR A 48 4.60 -6.98 -9.82
C TYR A 48 3.07 -7.04 -10.04
N LYS A 49 2.27 -6.25 -9.32
CA LYS A 49 0.79 -6.25 -9.37
C LYS A 49 0.25 -4.86 -9.72
N PRO A 50 -0.95 -4.73 -10.30
CA PRO A 50 -1.53 -3.41 -10.55
C PRO A 50 -1.74 -2.68 -9.21
N THR A 51 -0.97 -1.62 -9.00
CA THR A 51 -0.95 -0.83 -7.77
C THR A 51 -1.87 0.39 -7.82
N GLU A 52 -2.45 0.68 -8.99
CA GLU A 52 -3.26 1.87 -9.25
C GLU A 52 -4.48 1.99 -8.33
N ALA A 53 -5.16 0.86 -8.08
CA ALA A 53 -6.29 0.78 -7.14
C ALA A 53 -5.85 0.99 -5.68
N PHE A 54 -4.64 0.55 -5.33
CA PHE A 54 -4.08 0.74 -3.99
C PHE A 54 -3.67 2.21 -3.78
N ILE A 55 -2.98 2.79 -4.75
CA ILE A 55 -2.56 4.20 -4.72
C ILE A 55 -3.79 5.10 -4.59
N SER A 56 -4.80 4.93 -5.45
CA SER A 56 -6.03 5.72 -5.37
C SER A 56 -6.76 5.56 -4.03
N GLY A 57 -6.89 4.33 -3.51
CA GLY A 57 -7.50 4.07 -2.21
C GLY A 57 -6.73 4.68 -1.03
N LEU A 58 -5.40 4.64 -1.07
CA LEU A 58 -4.54 5.25 -0.04
C LEU A 58 -4.65 6.78 -0.07
N LEU A 59 -4.63 7.40 -1.26
CA LEU A 59 -4.80 8.85 -1.40
C LEU A 59 -6.16 9.33 -0.89
N ASP A 60 -7.23 8.57 -1.15
CA ASP A 60 -8.56 8.87 -0.61
C ASP A 60 -8.56 8.84 0.93
N LYS A 61 -7.90 7.84 1.51
CA LYS A 61 -7.72 7.72 2.96
C LYS A 61 -6.95 8.92 3.54
N ILE A 62 -5.83 9.30 2.93
CA ILE A 62 -4.99 10.43 3.35
C ILE A 62 -5.76 11.74 3.27
N ARG A 63 -6.55 11.95 2.20
CA ARG A 63 -7.47 13.10 2.09
C ARG A 63 -8.49 13.12 3.22
N GLY A 64 -9.06 11.98 3.56
CA GLY A 64 -9.98 11.84 4.70
C GLY A 64 -9.29 12.18 6.04
N MET A 65 -8.04 11.76 6.20
CA MET A 65 -7.26 11.96 7.42
C MET A 65 -6.79 13.41 7.60
N GLN A 66 -6.35 14.12 6.56
CA GLN A 66 -5.99 15.55 6.66
C GLN A 66 -7.15 16.42 7.18
N LYS A 67 -8.39 16.09 6.82
CA LYS A 67 -9.59 16.80 7.28
C LYS A 67 -9.89 16.58 8.76
N LEU A 68 -9.35 15.52 9.35
CA LEU A 68 -9.47 15.20 10.77
C LEU A 68 -8.26 15.73 11.58
N SER A 69 -7.10 15.86 10.95
CA SER A 69 -5.86 16.36 11.59
C SER A 69 -5.82 17.88 11.79
N THR A 70 -6.75 18.66 11.20
CA THR A 70 -6.92 20.06 11.64
C THR A 70 -7.58 20.05 13.03
N PRO A 71 -6.89 20.45 14.11
CA PRO A 71 -7.54 20.62 15.39
C PRO A 71 -8.70 21.60 15.20
N GLN A 72 -9.89 21.21 15.67
CA GLN A 72 -11.01 22.13 15.84
C GLN A 72 -10.55 23.27 16.75
N LYS A 73 -9.96 24.32 16.17
CA LYS A 73 -9.82 25.60 16.84
C LYS A 73 -11.17 26.27 16.79
N LYS A 74 -12.00 25.98 17.79
CA LYS A 74 -12.98 26.91 18.35
C LYS A 74 -13.47 26.42 19.70
#